data_AF-A0A3S1TAQ8-F1
#
_entry.id   AF-A0A3S1TAQ8-F1
#
_cell.length_a   1.000
_cell.length_b   1.000
_cell.length_c   1.000
_cell.angle_alpha   90.00
_cell.angle_beta   90.00
_cell.angle_gamma   90.00
#
_symmetry.space_group_name_H-M   'P 1'
#
loop_
_entity.id
_entity.type
_entity.pdbx_description
1 polymer ?
#
loop_
_entity_poly.entity_id
_entity_poly.type
_entity_poly.pdbx_seq_one_letter_code
_entity_poly.pdbx_strand_id
1 'polypeptide(L)'
;MPNQSLRQSEIDSLQYISSMTNELVQMAEASRFPMISYLLGMAYAEAFDVLRGARPARHAQLSGNPLHPKAQAKDNRAAQPRRA
;
A
#
# COMPACT_ATOMS: atom_id res chain seq x y z
N MET A 1 2.25 17.33 -25.28
CA MET A 1 2.54 16.73 -23.96
C MET A 1 1.34 15.91 -23.46
N PRO A 2 1.04 14.74 -24.05
CA PRO A 2 -0.16 13.95 -23.74
C PRO A 2 -0.11 13.22 -22.38
N ASN A 3 1.07 13.00 -21.82
CA ASN A 3 1.23 12.23 -20.57
C ASN A 3 0.84 13.03 -19.31
N GLN A 4 0.86 14.36 -19.36
CA GLN A 4 0.54 15.17 -18.19
C GLN A 4 -0.97 15.23 -17.92
N SER A 5 -1.79 15.33 -18.97
CA SER A 5 -3.24 15.28 -18.86
C SER A 5 -3.75 13.91 -18.41
N LEU A 6 -3.12 12.82 -18.89
CA LEU A 6 -3.45 11.46 -18.44
C LEU A 6 -3.17 11.30 -16.94
N ARG A 7 -1.99 11.73 -16.48
CA ARG A 7 -1.66 11.67 -15.05
C ARG A 7 -2.58 12.53 -14.19
N GLN A 8 -3.00 13.70 -14.68
CA GLN A 8 -3.96 14.52 -13.97
C GLN A 8 -5.31 13.80 -13.84
N SER A 9 -5.81 13.19 -14.92
CA SER A 9 -7.07 12.44 -14.89
C SER A 9 -7.03 11.22 -13.96
N GLU A 10 -5.88 10.56 -13.83
CA GLU A 10 -5.67 9.47 -12.87
C GLU A 10 -5.73 9.97 -11.42
N ILE A 11 -5.10 11.12 -11.14
CA ILE A 11 -5.14 11.77 -9.82
C ILE A 11 -6.57 12.16 -9.47
N ASP A 12 -7.29 12.80 -10.39
CA ASP A 12 -8.67 13.24 -10.18
C ASP A 12 -9.59 12.03 -9.93
N SER A 13 -9.40 10.95 -10.68
CA SER A 13 -10.12 9.69 -10.48
C SER A 13 -9.85 9.07 -9.11
N LEU A 14 -8.59 9.06 -8.66
CA LEU A 14 -8.21 8.54 -7.35
C LEU A 14 -8.75 9.40 -6.20
N GLN A 15 -8.78 10.73 -6.36
CA GLN A 15 -9.40 11.63 -5.39
C GLN A 15 -10.90 11.35 -5.27
N TYR A 16 -11.60 11.17 -6.39
CA TYR A 16 -13.01 10.82 -6.40
C TYR A 16 -13.28 9.46 -5.75
N ILE A 17 -12.46 8.44 -6.05
CA ILE A 17 -12.57 7.12 -5.40
C ILE A 17 -12.32 7.23 -3.89
N SER A 18 -11.35 8.04 -3.47
CA SER A 18 -11.05 8.28 -2.06
C SER A 18 -12.23 8.95 -1.34
N SER A 19 -12.88 9.95 -1.94
CA SER A 19 -14.05 10.58 -1.32
C SER A 19 -15.24 9.61 -1.21
N MET A 20 -15.55 8.87 -2.28
CA MET A 20 -16.64 7.87 -2.26
C MET A 20 -16.40 6.76 -1.23
N THR A 21 -15.18 6.23 -1.15
CA THR A 21 -14.86 5.17 -0.17
C THR A 21 -15.01 5.67 1.26
N ASN A 22 -14.61 6.91 1.55
CA ASN A 22 -14.80 7.51 2.86
C ASN A 22 -16.29 7.69 3.24
N GLU A 23 -17.14 8.11 2.29
CA GLU A 23 -18.58 8.18 2.52
C GLU A 23 -19.18 6.80 2.82
N LEU A 24 -18.79 5.78 2.05
CA LEU A 24 -19.24 4.41 2.27
C LEU A 24 -18.77 3.83 3.62
N VAL A 25 -17.56 4.16 4.09
CA VAL A 25 -17.09 3.79 5.44
C VAL A 25 -18.06 4.32 6.49
N GLN A 26 -18.38 5.61 6.43
CA GLN A 26 -19.29 6.26 7.39
C GLN A 26 -20.69 5.61 7.37
N MET A 27 -21.22 5.29 6.18
CA MET A 27 -22.50 4.60 6.05
C MET A 27 -22.47 3.19 6.63
N ALA A 28 -21.41 2.43 6.36
CA ALA A 28 -21.24 1.07 6.87
C ALA A 28 -21.06 1.05 8.40
N GLU A 29 -20.34 2.03 8.96
CA GLU A 29 -20.18 2.20 10.40
C GLU A 29 -21.52 2.54 11.07
N ALA A 30 -22.26 3.50 10.51
CA ALA A 30 -23.60 3.85 10.99
C ALA A 30 -24.57 2.66 10.93
N SER A 31 -24.43 1.81 9.91
CA SER A 31 -25.27 0.61 9.71
C SER A 31 -24.78 -0.63 10.47
N ARG A 32 -23.68 -0.53 11.24
CA ARG A 32 -23.06 -1.63 12.00
C ARG A 32 -22.67 -2.83 11.13
N PHE A 33 -22.05 -2.58 9.97
CA PHE A 33 -21.45 -3.61 9.12
C PHE A 33 -19.92 -3.62 9.26
N PRO A 34 -19.35 -4.17 10.35
CA PRO A 34 -17.93 -4.00 10.69
C PRO A 34 -16.98 -4.54 9.62
N MET A 35 -17.30 -5.67 8.99
CA MET A 35 -16.47 -6.22 7.93
C MET A 35 -16.46 -5.33 6.68
N ILE A 36 -17.60 -4.72 6.33
CA ILE A 36 -17.71 -3.84 5.17
C ILE A 36 -16.98 -2.51 5.45
N SER A 37 -17.20 -1.90 6.63
CA SER A 37 -16.47 -0.71 7.07
C SER A 37 -14.95 -0.93 7.03
N TYR A 38 -14.48 -2.08 7.51
CA TYR A 38 -13.07 -2.46 7.46
C TYR A 38 -12.53 -2.51 6.02
N LEU A 39 -13.20 -3.22 5.11
CA LEU A 39 -12.74 -3.36 3.73
C LEU A 39 -12.72 -2.01 2.99
N LEU A 40 -13.72 -1.16 3.23
CA LEU A 40 -13.79 0.18 2.66
C LEU A 40 -12.71 1.10 3.24
N GLY A 41 -12.45 1.03 4.55
CA GLY A 41 -11.38 1.78 5.19
C GLY A 41 -10.00 1.40 4.67
N MET A 42 -9.78 0.11 4.43
CA MET A 42 -8.55 -0.37 3.78
C MET A 42 -8.43 0.11 2.33
N ALA A 43 -9.53 0.20 1.58
CA ALA A 43 -9.52 0.73 0.21
C ALA A 43 -9.23 2.24 0.19
N TYR A 44 -9.82 3.00 1.12
CA TYR A 44 -9.54 4.42 1.31
C TYR A 44 -8.05 4.68 1.61
N ALA A 45 -7.48 3.93 2.56
CA ALA A 45 -6.07 4.03 2.92
C ALA A 45 -5.15 3.77 1.72
N GLU A 46 -5.42 2.72 0.93
CA GLU A 46 -4.61 2.39 -0.25
C GLU A 46 -4.70 3.48 -1.34
N ALA A 47 -5.90 4.01 -1.60
CA ALA A 47 -6.08 5.10 -2.57
C ALA A 47 -5.31 6.36 -2.15
N PHE A 48 -5.33 6.68 -0.86
CA PHE A 48 -4.64 7.84 -0.31
C PHE A 48 -3.12 7.68 -0.30
N ASP A 49 -2.63 6.47 -0.07
CA ASP A 49 -1.21 6.14 -0.20
C ASP A 49 -0.74 6.31 -1.67
N VAL A 50 -1.53 5.87 -2.66
CA VAL A 50 -1.20 6.08 -4.08
C VAL A 50 -1.19 7.58 -4.43
N LEU A 51 -2.15 8.35 -3.93
CA LEU A 51 -2.18 9.81 -4.12
C LEU A 51 -0.96 10.52 -3.54
N ARG A 52 -0.37 9.97 -2.47
CA ARG A 52 0.89 10.46 -1.86
C ARG A 52 2.15 9.92 -2.54
N GLY A 53 2.01 9.09 -3.58
CA GLY A 53 3.11 8.45 -4.27
C GLY A 53 3.70 7.23 -3.53
N ALA A 54 3.03 6.72 -2.50
CA ALA A 54 3.40 5.47 -1.85
C ALA A 54 2.90 4.27 -2.67
N ARG A 55 3.63 3.14 -2.60
CA ARG A 55 3.28 1.94 -3.36
C ARG A 55 2.22 1.13 -2.59
N PRO A 56 1.14 0.69 -3.26
CA PRO A 56 0.12 -0.19 -2.67
C PRO A 56 0.74 -1.41 -1.98
N ALA A 57 0.38 -1.67 -0.72
CA ALA A 57 0.89 -2.81 0.04
C ALA A 57 0.52 -4.14 -0.63
N ARG A 58 -0.66 -4.21 -1.27
CA ARG A 58 -1.15 -5.44 -1.92
C ARG A 58 -0.40 -5.78 -3.20
N HIS A 59 0.17 -4.78 -3.88
CA HIS A 59 1.01 -5.04 -5.06
C HIS A 59 2.30 -5.79 -4.71
N ALA A 60 2.85 -5.62 -3.50
CA ALA A 60 4.04 -6.35 -3.07
C ALA A 60 3.76 -7.83 -2.80
N GLN A 61 2.54 -8.18 -2.38
CA GLN A 61 2.15 -9.56 -2.06
C GLN A 61 1.68 -10.35 -3.29
N LEU A 62 0.99 -9.70 -4.24
CA LEU A 62 0.52 -10.31 -5.49
C LEU A 62 1.57 -10.33 -6.60
N SER A 63 2.54 -9.40 -6.56
CA SER A 63 3.76 -9.50 -7.36
C SER A 63 4.65 -10.59 -6.75
N GLY A 64 4.24 -11.84 -6.90
CA GLY A 64 5.00 -13.04 -6.53
C GLY A 64 6.28 -13.15 -7.36
N ASN A 65 7.24 -12.26 -7.12
CA ASN A 65 8.63 -12.47 -7.42
C ASN A 65 9.27 -12.98 -6.11
N PRO A 66 9.47 -14.31 -5.94
CA PRO A 66 9.99 -14.90 -4.70
C PRO A 66 11.46 -14.58 -4.41
N LEU A 67 12.06 -13.60 -5.11
CA LEU A 67 13.47 -13.22 -4.97
C LEU A 67 13.63 -11.92 -4.18
N HIS A 68 13.18 -11.89 -2.92
CA HIS A 68 13.85 -11.06 -1.93
C HIS A 68 13.62 -11.62 -0.53
N PRO A 69 14.42 -12.62 -0.08
CA PRO A 69 14.57 -12.81 1.35
C PRO A 69 15.09 -11.49 1.91
N LYS A 70 14.41 -10.97 2.94
CA LYS A 70 14.96 -9.94 3.82
C LYS A 70 16.26 -10.52 4.37
N ALA A 71 17.40 -10.08 3.84
CA ALA A 71 18.70 -10.38 4.41
C ALA A 71 18.74 -9.74 5.80
N GLN A 72 18.40 -10.56 6.80
CA GLN A 72 18.74 -10.31 8.19
C GLN A 72 20.26 -10.31 8.25
N ALA A 73 20.87 -9.12 8.18
CA ALA A 73 22.26 -8.93 8.56
C ALA A 73 22.33 -8.98 10.10
N LYS A 74 22.23 -10.20 10.64
CA LYS A 74 22.76 -10.56 11.95
C LYS A 74 23.72 -11.72 11.73
N ASP A 75 24.81 -11.68 12.49
CA ASP A 75 25.87 -12.67 12.58
C ASP A 75 26.94 -12.62 11.48
N ASN A 76 27.99 -11.82 11.75
CA ASN A 76 29.37 -12.13 11.34
C ASN A 76 30.38 -11.22 12.07
N ARG A 77 30.41 -11.31 13.41
CA ARG A 77 31.48 -10.72 14.25
C ARG A 77 32.04 -11.70 15.28
N ALA A 78 32.06 -12.99 14.95
CA ALA A 78 32.76 -13.98 15.74
C ALA A 78 33.48 -14.96 14.80
N ALA A 79 34.74 -15.26 15.14
CA ALA A 79 35.66 -16.21 14.51
C ALA A 79 36.52 -15.67 13.35
N GLN A 80 37.58 -14.94 13.70
CA GLN A 80 38.83 -14.99 12.93
C GLN A 80 39.85 -15.80 13.75
N PRO A 81 40.29 -16.99 13.26
CA PRO A 81 41.28 -17.80 13.96
C PRO A 81 42.70 -17.30 13.69
N ARG A 82 43.55 -17.41 14.72
CA ARG A 82 44.98 -17.11 14.73
C ARG A 82 45.70 -17.80 13.58
N ARG A 83 46.63 -17.10 12.92
CA ARG A 83 47.69 -17.71 12.11
C ARG A 83 49.06 -17.35 12.71
N ALA A 84 49.94 -18.34 12.55
CA ALA A 84 51.21 -18.58 13.23
C ALA A 84 52.25 -17.46 13.15
#